data_AF-A0A2G8R9I7-F1
#
_entry.id   AF-A0A2G8R9I7-F1
#
_cell.length_a   1.000
_cell.length_b   1.000
_cell.length_c   1.000
_cell.angle_alpha   90.00
_cell.angle_beta   90.00
_cell.angle_gamma   90.00
#
_symmetry.space_group_name_H-M   'P 1'
#
loop_
_entity.id
_entity.type
_entity.pdbx_description
1 polymer ?
#
loop_
_entity_poly.entity_id
_entity_poly.type
_entity_poly.pdbx_seq_one_letter_code
_entity_poly.pdbx_strand_id
1 'polypeptide(L)'
;MNRVFAALVFGPILLWILCIAAVMILSGPFGCTIHEGFANPCLVWGTDQSENAYTFGMLGAWGPLFFGPLVMGVAMLWGIFALIRRARR
;
A
#
# COMPACT_ATOMS: atom_id res chain seq x y z
N MET A 1 15.52 0.68 18.40
CA MET A 1 15.90 0.91 17.00
C MET A 1 15.17 0.02 16.00
N ASN A 2 15.04 -1.30 16.22
CA ASN A 2 14.37 -2.21 15.27
C ASN A 2 12.89 -1.89 14.97
N ARG A 3 12.15 -1.29 15.92
CA ARG A 3 10.72 -0.97 15.73
C ARG A 3 10.47 0.07 14.63
N VAL A 4 11.37 1.05 14.49
CA VAL A 4 11.24 2.10 13.46
C VAL A 4 11.50 1.53 12.08
N PHE A 5 12.57 0.75 11.91
CA PHE A 5 12.86 0.04 10.66
C PHE A 5 11.73 -0.93 10.28
N ALA A 6 11.20 -1.69 11.25
CA ALA A 6 10.06 -2.58 11.01
C ALA A 6 8.83 -1.79 10.56
N ALA A 7 8.49 -0.67 11.22
CA ALA A 7 7.35 0.16 10.83
C ALA A 7 7.51 0.75 9.42
N LEU A 8 8.71 1.17 9.04
CA LEU A 8 8.99 1.76 7.72
C LEU A 8 9.01 0.71 6.59
N VAL A 9 9.33 -0.55 6.89
CA VAL A 9 9.28 -1.65 5.91
C VAL A 9 7.87 -2.19 5.79
N PHE A 10 7.24 -2.55 6.91
CA PHE A 10 5.93 -3.22 6.91
C PHE A 10 4.76 -2.25 6.75
N GLY A 11 4.89 -0.99 7.16
CA GLY A 11 3.82 0.01 7.06
C GLY A 11 3.34 0.22 5.63
N PRO A 12 4.22 0.55 4.67
CA PRO A 12 3.83 0.72 3.26
C PRO A 12 3.24 -0.55 2.65
N ILE A 13 3.77 -1.72 3.00
CA ILE A 13 3.26 -3.02 2.52
C ILE A 13 1.84 -3.27 3.05
N LEU A 14 1.62 -3.02 4.35
CA LEU A 14 0.29 -3.16 4.96
C LEU A 14 -0.71 -2.18 4.34
N LEU A 15 -0.31 -0.92 4.14
CA LEU A 15 -1.15 0.07 3.46
C LEU A 15 -1.53 -0.40 2.06
N TRP A 16 -0.58 -0.90 1.28
CA TRP A 16 -0.83 -1.43 -0.05
C TRP A 16 -1.83 -2.60 -0.04
N ILE A 17 -1.66 -3.57 0.87
CA ILE A 17 -2.59 -4.69 1.03
C ILE A 17 -3.99 -4.20 1.41
N LEU A 18 -4.10 -3.18 2.28
CA LEU A 18 -5.38 -2.57 2.64
C LEU A 18 -6.05 -1.89 1.44
N CYS A 19 -5.29 -1.24 0.56
CA CYS A 19 -5.83 -0.67 -0.68
C CYS A 19 -6.38 -1.76 -1.62
N ILE A 20 -5.67 -2.88 -1.78
CA ILE A 20 -6.16 -4.04 -2.55
C ILE A 20 -7.46 -4.59 -1.94
N ALA A 21 -7.49 -4.75 -0.61
CA ALA A 21 -8.68 -5.23 0.09
C ALA A 21 -9.88 -4.28 -0.12
N ALA A 22 -9.66 -2.96 -0.04
CA ALA A 22 -10.70 -1.98 -0.31
C ALA A 22 -11.24 -2.10 -1.74
N VAL A 23 -10.37 -2.23 -2.75
CA VAL A 23 -10.77 -2.45 -4.16
C VAL A 23 -11.61 -3.72 -4.32
N MET A 24 -11.22 -4.82 -3.68
CA MET A 24 -11.98 -6.08 -3.73
C MET A 24 -13.36 -5.96 -3.06
N ILE A 25 -13.46 -5.20 -1.97
CA ILE A 25 -14.73 -4.95 -1.28
C ILE A 25 -15.61 -4.02 -2.13
N LEU A 26 -15.07 -2.96 -2.70
CA LEU A 26 -15.87 -2.04 -3.52
C LEU A 26 -16.34 -2.70 -4.82
N SER A 27 -15.49 -3.51 -5.46
CA SER A 27 -15.85 -4.18 -6.72
C SER A 27 -16.72 -5.42 -6.54
N GLY A 28 -16.56 -6.17 -5.44
CA GLY A 28 -17.35 -7.36 -5.15
C GLY A 28 -18.74 -7.04 -4.60
N PRO A 29 -18.91 -6.89 -3.27
CA PRO A 29 -20.23 -6.72 -2.65
C PRO A 29 -20.96 -5.44 -3.06
N PHE A 30 -20.27 -4.36 -3.44
CA PHE A 30 -20.90 -3.12 -3.87
C PHE A 30 -21.01 -2.99 -5.41
N GLY A 31 -20.39 -3.89 -6.18
CA GLY A 31 -20.49 -3.92 -7.63
C GLY A 31 -19.89 -2.72 -8.36
N CYS A 32 -19.01 -1.96 -7.72
CA CYS A 32 -18.43 -0.76 -8.32
C CYS A 32 -17.34 -1.13 -9.33
N THR A 33 -17.41 -0.55 -10.54
CA THR A 33 -16.34 -0.66 -11.52
C THR A 33 -15.23 0.35 -11.20
N ILE A 34 -14.04 -0.16 -10.90
CA ILE A 34 -12.86 0.63 -10.55
C ILE A 34 -11.92 0.68 -11.75
N HIS A 35 -11.55 1.89 -12.17
CA HIS A 35 -10.55 2.12 -13.20
C HIS A 35 -9.37 2.89 -12.63
N GLU A 36 -8.17 2.58 -13.11
CA GLU A 36 -6.92 3.23 -12.68
C GLU A 36 -6.68 4.57 -13.37
N GLY A 37 -7.42 4.87 -14.46
CA GLY A 37 -7.24 6.07 -15.28
C GLY A 37 -8.26 7.18 -15.05
N PHE A 38 -9.39 6.90 -14.40
CA PHE A 38 -10.43 7.90 -14.11
C PHE A 38 -11.35 7.46 -12.97
N ALA A 39 -11.97 8.43 -12.30
CA ALA A 39 -12.96 8.19 -11.26
C ALA A 39 -14.33 7.85 -11.88
N ASN A 40 -14.86 6.68 -11.53
CA ASN A 40 -16.17 6.23 -11.99
C ASN A 40 -17.17 6.34 -10.82
N PRO A 41 -18.42 6.81 -11.06
CA PRO A 41 -19.44 6.88 -10.02
C PRO A 41 -19.62 5.55 -9.29
N CYS A 42 -19.45 5.59 -7.96
CA CYS A 42 -19.62 4.43 -7.08
C CYS A 42 -20.39 4.90 -5.85
N LEU A 43 -21.70 4.63 -5.84
CA LEU A 43 -22.57 5.03 -4.75
C LEU A 43 -22.64 3.93 -3.70
N VAL A 44 -22.00 4.16 -2.55
CA VAL A 44 -22.03 3.25 -1.41
C VAL A 44 -22.78 3.91 -0.27
N TRP A 45 -23.87 3.29 0.18
CA TRP A 45 -24.75 3.81 1.25
C TRP A 45 -25.20 5.25 1.04
N GLY A 46 -25.47 5.64 -0.20
CA GLY A 46 -25.90 7.00 -0.56
C GLY A 46 -24.78 8.04 -0.55
N THR A 47 -23.53 7.64 -0.35
CA THR A 47 -22.34 8.50 -0.47
C THR A 47 -21.59 8.16 -1.75
N ASP A 48 -21.10 9.18 -2.46
CA ASP A 48 -20.22 8.94 -3.60
C ASP A 48 -18.81 8.61 -3.10
N GLN A 49 -18.31 7.45 -3.52
CA GLN A 49 -16.98 6.93 -3.22
C GLN A 49 -16.10 6.87 -4.47
N SER A 50 -16.49 7.55 -5.56
CA SER A 50 -15.78 7.55 -6.84
C SER A 50 -14.29 7.88 -6.72
N GLU A 51 -13.94 8.98 -6.05
CA GLU A 51 -12.54 9.42 -5.85
C GLU A 51 -11.74 8.47 -4.96
N ASN A 52 -12.38 7.94 -3.92
CA ASN A 52 -11.75 7.00 -3.00
C ASN A 52 -11.47 5.67 -3.70
N ALA A 53 -12.44 5.15 -4.45
CA ALA A 53 -12.31 3.95 -5.25
C ALA A 53 -11.20 4.08 -6.30
N TYR A 54 -11.11 5.23 -6.97
CA TYR A 54 -10.03 5.54 -7.89
C TYR A 54 -8.67 5.53 -7.19
N THR A 55 -8.55 6.22 -6.06
CA THR A 55 -7.29 6.31 -5.30
C THR A 55 -6.83 4.93 -4.81
N PHE A 56 -7.76 4.12 -4.29
CA PHE A 56 -7.45 2.75 -3.88
C PHE A 56 -7.10 1.84 -5.06
N GLY A 57 -7.76 2.02 -6.21
CA GLY A 57 -7.40 1.32 -7.45
C GLY A 57 -5.98 1.65 -7.89
N MET A 58 -5.64 2.94 -7.93
CA MET A 58 -4.33 3.42 -8.34
C MET A 58 -3.23 2.93 -7.39
N LEU A 59 -3.43 3.06 -6.07
CA LEU A 59 -2.48 2.53 -5.07
C LEU A 59 -2.45 1.00 -5.03
N GLY A 60 -3.55 0.31 -5.31
CA GLY A 60 -3.63 -1.15 -5.32
C GLY A 60 -2.85 -1.74 -6.49
N ALA A 61 -3.05 -1.20 -7.69
CA ALA A 61 -2.38 -1.67 -8.90
C ALA A 61 -0.90 -1.23 -8.97
N TRP A 62 -0.63 0.03 -8.62
CA TRP A 62 0.69 0.64 -8.78
C TRP A 62 1.47 0.79 -7.47
N GLY A 63 0.94 0.28 -6.35
CA GLY A 63 1.56 0.36 -5.03
C GLY A 63 3.00 -0.13 -4.97
N PRO A 64 3.40 -1.24 -5.63
CA PRO A 64 4.80 -1.67 -5.65
C PRO A 64 5.73 -0.66 -6.32
N LEU A 65 5.25 0.13 -7.28
CA LEU A 65 6.03 1.17 -7.93
C LEU A 65 6.30 2.36 -7.00
N PHE A 66 5.30 2.75 -6.20
CA PHE A 66 5.43 3.84 -5.23
C PHE A 66 6.19 3.43 -3.97
N PHE A 67 5.85 2.28 -3.39
CA PHE A 67 6.38 1.85 -2.10
C PHE A 67 7.66 1.02 -2.23
N GLY A 68 7.90 0.37 -3.38
CA GLY A 68 9.05 -0.51 -3.60
C GLY A 68 10.40 0.15 -3.32
N PRO A 69 10.73 1.31 -3.91
CA PRO A 69 12.01 1.99 -3.67
C PRO A 69 12.22 2.33 -2.19
N LEU A 70 11.17 2.76 -1.50
CA LEU A 70 11.22 3.09 -0.07
C LEU A 70 11.47 1.83 0.78
N VAL A 71 10.67 0.78 0.58
CA VAL A 71 10.78 -0.48 1.32
C VAL A 71 12.15 -1.12 1.09
N MET A 72 12.63 -1.17 -0.15
CA MET A 72 13.95 -1.71 -0.49
C MET A 72 15.08 -0.90 0.16
N GLY A 73 15.03 0.44 0.07
CA GLY A 73 16.06 1.29 0.65
C GLY A 73 16.17 1.13 2.17
N VAL A 74 15.03 1.11 2.87
CA VAL A 74 15.00 0.93 4.33
C VAL A 74 15.43 -0.49 4.72
N ALA A 75 14.96 -1.52 4.00
CA ALA A 75 15.35 -2.90 4.26
C ALA A 75 16.85 -3.12 4.07
N MET A 76 17.44 -2.52 3.03
CA MET A 76 18.88 -2.61 2.76
C MET A 76 19.70 -1.94 3.87
N LEU A 77 19.32 -0.73 4.29
CA LEU A 77 19.96 -0.03 5.41
C LEU A 77 19.87 -0.84 6.70
N TRP A 78 18.72 -1.44 6.99
CA TRP A 78 18.54 -2.27 8.17
C TRP A 78 19.41 -3.53 8.11
N GLY A 79 19.50 -4.18 6.95
CA GLY A 79 20.37 -5.34 6.72
C GLY A 79 21.85 -5.02 6.91
N ILE A 80 22.33 -3.91 6.33
CA ILE A 80 23.72 -3.44 6.52
C ILE A 80 24.00 -3.15 8.00
N PHE A 81 23.08 -2.46 8.69
CA PHE A 81 23.24 -2.17 10.11
C PHE A 81 23.29 -3.45 10.96
N ALA A 82 22.44 -4.43 10.66
CA ALA A 82 22.43 -5.73 11.32
C ALA A 82 23.73 -6.51 11.08
N LEU A 83 24.26 -6.49 9.86
CA LEU A 83 25.54 -7.11 9.49
C LEU A 83 26.72 -6.47 10.25
N ILE A 84 26.82 -5.14 10.25
CA ILE A 84 27.88 -4.43 10.98
C ILE A 84 27.81 -4.74 12.48
N ARG A 85 26.60 -4.73 13.05
CA ARG A 85 26.40 -5.06 14.46
C ARG A 85 26.81 -6.50 14.78
N ARG A 86 26.60 -7.44 13.86
CA ARG A 86 27.02 -8.84 14.01
C ARG A 86 28.52 -9.01 13.86
N ALA A 87 29.17 -8.27 12.96
CA ALA A 87 30.61 -8.32 12.74
C ALA A 87 31.44 -7.62 13.84
N ARG A 88 30.84 -6.68 14.58
CA ARG A 88 31.47 -6.01 15.74
C ARG A 88 31.24 -6.74 17.07
N ARG A 89 30.49 -7.85 17.06
CA ARG A 89 30.33 -8.75 18.22
C ARG A 89 31.21 -9.95 18.05
#